data_AF-A0A0D2M6S1-F1
#
_entry.id   AF-A0A0D2M6S1-F1
#
_cell.length_a   1.000
_cell.length_b   1.000
_cell.length_c   1.000
_cell.angle_alpha   90.00
_cell.angle_beta   90.00
_cell.angle_gamma   90.00
#
_symmetry.space_group_name_H-M   'P 1'
#
loop_
_entity.id
_entity.type
_entity.pdbx_description
1 polymer ?
#
loop_
_entity_poly.entity_id
_entity_poly.type
_entity_poly.pdbx_seq_one_letter_code
_entity_poly.pdbx_strand_id
1 'polypeptide(L)'
;MFLFLEWILNLHYWFTCSSTVGISVVGTKCLIFAILVNYAVEVMKTGHNSGLGLSDWISTALGRPFLYSSTIPVIWMLKTIKRVSISRESSSWIPKLHISRATHTERASDRFDSQTPKIYIVMAYAVLGILLAACNHFDIYTVYLFNSAVGLPSYFLGQSLQIILNFRCKTFSGTYRLGPWFMFFGVILTMVQHIPNLFDHYNIDSGWSFPTFIELLLAGILAGQAATYPPASQQEDSDAE
;
A
#
# COMPACT_ATOMS: atom_id res chain seq x y z
N MET A 1 -0.30 -2.25 -18.08
CA MET A 1 -1.29 -1.16 -18.24
C MET A 1 -2.17 -0.99 -17.01
N PHE A 2 -2.93 -1.99 -16.58
CA PHE A 2 -3.85 -1.88 -15.43
C PHE A 2 -3.16 -1.42 -14.13
N LEU A 3 -2.00 -2.02 -13.78
CA LEU A 3 -1.22 -1.61 -12.60
C LEU A 3 -0.75 -0.15 -12.65
N PHE A 4 -0.51 0.38 -13.85
CA PHE A 4 -0.14 1.80 -14.02
C PHE A 4 -1.33 2.74 -13.83
N LEU A 5 -2.51 2.35 -14.33
CA LEU A 5 -3.74 3.11 -14.10
C LEU A 5 -4.14 3.10 -12.62
N GLU A 6 -4.05 1.94 -11.99
CA GLU A 6 -4.23 1.78 -10.53
C GLU A 6 -3.31 2.74 -9.77
N TRP A 7 -2.04 2.80 -10.17
CA TRP A 7 -1.07 3.67 -9.54
C TRP A 7 -1.42 5.15 -9.66
N ILE A 8 -1.78 5.63 -10.87
CA ILE A 8 -2.18 7.04 -11.07
C ILE A 8 -3.40 7.40 -10.21
N LEU A 9 -4.38 6.50 -10.16
CA LEU A 9 -5.59 6.72 -9.38
C LEU A 9 -5.31 6.74 -7.88
N ASN A 10 -4.43 5.87 -7.39
CA ASN A 10 -3.98 5.90 -6.00
C ASN A 10 -3.22 7.17 -5.66
N LEU A 11 -2.32 7.61 -6.55
CA LEU A 11 -1.61 8.87 -6.37
C LEU A 11 -2.58 10.03 -6.26
N HIS A 12 -3.55 10.12 -7.18
CA HIS A 12 -4.59 11.15 -7.14
C HIS A 12 -5.45 11.05 -5.87
N TYR A 13 -5.83 9.83 -5.47
CA TYR A 13 -6.59 9.58 -4.24
C TYR A 13 -5.84 10.10 -3.01
N TRP A 14 -4.60 9.67 -2.79
CA TRP A 14 -3.84 10.09 -1.62
C TRP A 14 -3.49 11.58 -1.64
N PHE A 15 -3.26 12.15 -2.82
CA PHE A 15 -3.02 13.58 -2.98
C PHE A 15 -4.22 14.41 -2.50
N THR A 16 -5.43 14.02 -2.91
CA THR A 16 -6.70 14.69 -2.59
C THR A 16 -7.24 14.36 -1.20
N CYS A 17 -6.81 13.23 -0.61
CA CYS A 17 -7.29 12.79 0.70
C CYS A 17 -6.76 13.67 1.85
N SER A 18 -7.65 14.46 2.44
CA SER A 18 -7.38 15.29 3.62
C SER A 18 -7.82 14.66 4.95
N SER A 19 -8.67 13.62 4.90
CA SER A 19 -9.32 13.02 6.06
C SER A 19 -8.97 11.54 6.23
N THR A 20 -8.98 11.10 7.48
CA THR A 20 -8.77 9.70 7.89
C THR A 20 -10.07 8.88 8.01
N VAL A 21 -11.22 9.43 7.62
CA VAL A 21 -12.52 8.72 7.70
C VAL A 21 -12.49 7.45 6.83
N GLY A 22 -12.74 6.30 7.46
CA GLY A 22 -12.72 4.98 6.84
C GLY A 22 -11.33 4.43 6.55
N ILE A 23 -10.25 5.18 6.82
CA ILE A 23 -8.87 4.74 6.57
C ILE A 23 -8.31 4.07 7.82
N SER A 24 -7.79 2.85 7.68
CA SER A 24 -7.15 2.14 8.79
C SER A 24 -5.79 2.78 9.04
N VAL A 25 -5.64 3.45 10.18
CA VAL A 25 -4.38 4.15 10.51
C VAL A 25 -3.28 3.13 10.74
N VAL A 26 -3.59 2.01 11.40
CA VAL A 26 -2.63 0.92 11.60
C VAL A 26 -2.31 0.25 10.27
N GLY A 27 -3.32 -0.07 9.46
CA GLY A 27 -3.14 -0.68 8.15
C GLY A 27 -2.29 0.18 7.21
N THR A 28 -2.56 1.49 7.17
CA THR A 28 -1.80 2.42 6.32
C THR A 28 -0.36 2.58 6.78
N LYS A 29 -0.07 2.54 8.09
CA LYS A 29 1.32 2.48 8.60
C LYS A 29 2.04 1.21 8.13
N CYS A 30 1.38 0.06 8.16
CA CYS A 30 1.94 -1.19 7.64
C CYS A 30 2.21 -1.10 6.12
N LEU A 31 1.30 -0.51 5.34
CA LEU A 31 1.51 -0.28 3.90
C LEU A 31 2.70 0.64 3.63
N ILE A 32 2.79 1.78 4.33
CA ILE A 32 3.93 2.70 4.22
C ILE A 32 5.23 1.97 4.52
N PHE A 33 5.27 1.23 5.62
CA PHE A 33 6.47 0.47 6.01
C PHE A 33 6.83 -0.59 4.95
N ALA A 34 5.85 -1.32 4.42
CA ALA A 34 6.07 -2.29 3.35
C ALA A 34 6.65 -1.66 2.09
N ILE A 35 6.11 -0.51 1.65
CA ILE A 35 6.61 0.22 0.49
C ILE A 35 8.06 0.67 0.71
N LEU A 36 8.39 1.17 1.91
CA LEU A 36 9.75 1.58 2.25
C LEU A 36 10.73 0.40 2.30
N VAL A 37 10.31 -0.75 2.85
CA VAL A 37 11.12 -1.98 2.87
C VAL A 37 11.38 -2.47 1.46
N ASN A 38 10.34 -2.55 0.62
CA ASN A 38 10.46 -2.98 -0.77
C ASN A 38 11.36 -2.02 -1.58
N TYR A 39 11.23 -0.71 -1.33
CA TYR A 39 12.10 0.29 -1.92
C TYR A 39 13.56 0.08 -1.52
N ALA A 40 13.85 -0.11 -0.24
CA ALA A 40 15.21 -0.36 0.25
C ALA A 40 15.80 -1.63 -0.37
N VAL A 41 15.01 -2.71 -0.45
CA VAL A 41 15.38 -3.97 -1.09
C VAL A 41 15.74 -3.77 -2.56
N GLU A 42 14.92 -3.04 -3.32
CA GLU A 42 15.18 -2.77 -4.74
C GLU A 42 16.42 -1.90 -4.97
N VAL A 43 16.67 -0.91 -4.11
CA VAL A 43 17.90 -0.10 -4.13
C VAL A 43 19.13 -0.96 -3.83
N MET A 44 19.05 -1.85 -2.83
CA MET A 44 20.15 -2.76 -2.48
C MET A 44 20.44 -3.74 -3.63
N LYS A 45 19.39 -4.35 -4.20
CA LYS A 45 19.49 -5.27 -5.34
C LYS A 45 20.13 -4.60 -6.55
N THR A 46 19.72 -3.36 -6.85
CA THR A 46 20.26 -2.62 -8.00
C THR A 46 21.71 -2.21 -7.77
N GLY A 47 22.06 -1.75 -6.56
CA GLY A 47 23.46 -1.47 -6.21
C GLY A 47 24.36 -2.69 -6.34
N HIS A 48 23.90 -3.83 -5.83
CA HIS A 48 24.63 -5.10 -5.89
C HIS A 48 24.79 -5.60 -7.33
N ASN A 49 23.69 -5.72 -8.08
CA ASN A 49 23.70 -6.31 -9.42
C ASN A 49 24.44 -5.46 -10.45
N SER A 50 24.38 -4.14 -10.32
CA SER A 50 25.02 -3.21 -11.26
C SER A 50 26.47 -2.86 -10.87
N GLY A 51 26.97 -3.38 -9.74
CA GLY A 51 28.34 -3.10 -9.27
C GLY A 51 28.63 -1.60 -9.09
N LEU A 52 27.62 -0.81 -8.70
CA LEU A 52 27.72 0.64 -8.65
C LEU A 52 28.70 1.10 -7.57
N GLY A 53 29.48 2.13 -7.87
CA GLY A 53 30.24 2.86 -6.86
C GLY A 53 29.30 3.54 -5.84
N LEU A 54 29.82 3.88 -4.65
CA LEU A 54 29.02 4.45 -3.56
C LEU A 54 28.25 5.71 -3.98
N SER A 55 28.88 6.60 -4.76
CA SER A 55 28.26 7.84 -5.24
C SER A 55 27.08 7.56 -6.17
N ASP A 56 27.22 6.61 -7.09
CA ASP A 56 26.20 6.25 -8.07
C ASP A 56 25.08 5.45 -7.42
N TRP A 57 25.41 4.66 -6.40
CA TRP A 57 24.43 3.98 -5.57
C TRP A 57 23.60 4.97 -4.76
N ILE A 58 24.23 5.98 -4.14
CA ILE A 58 23.51 7.05 -3.41
C ILE A 58 22.65 7.87 -4.37
N SER A 59 23.17 8.26 -5.54
CA SER A 59 22.39 9.01 -6.53
C SER A 59 21.21 8.19 -7.03
N THR A 60 21.38 6.88 -7.24
CA THR A 60 20.29 5.95 -7.53
C THR A 60 19.30 5.89 -6.37
N ALA A 61 19.76 5.75 -5.12
CA ALA A 61 18.91 5.69 -3.94
C ALA A 61 18.13 7.00 -3.67
N LEU A 62 18.60 8.15 -4.14
CA LEU A 62 17.92 9.44 -3.97
C LEU A 62 17.08 9.87 -5.18
N GLY A 63 17.51 9.50 -6.39
CA GLY A 63 16.80 9.84 -7.63
C GLY A 63 15.68 8.86 -7.95
N ARG A 64 15.84 7.59 -7.58
CA ARG A 64 14.87 6.54 -7.91
C ARG A 64 13.50 6.70 -7.25
N PRO A 65 13.28 7.28 -6.05
CA PRO A 65 11.93 7.50 -5.53
C PRO A 65 11.06 8.40 -6.41
N PHE A 66 11.67 9.27 -7.22
CA PHE A 66 10.98 10.13 -8.19
C PHE A 66 10.62 9.36 -9.48
N LEU A 67 11.36 8.28 -9.77
CA LEU A 67 11.13 7.40 -10.93
C LEU A 67 10.30 6.16 -10.57
N TYR A 68 10.36 5.71 -9.31
CA TYR A 68 9.63 4.59 -8.78
C TYR A 68 8.25 5.08 -8.39
N SER A 69 7.28 4.73 -9.23
CA SER A 69 5.89 5.09 -9.09
C SER A 69 5.39 4.90 -7.65
N SER A 70 5.64 3.74 -7.05
CA SER A 70 5.05 3.35 -5.76
C SER A 70 5.51 4.11 -4.52
N THR A 71 6.60 4.89 -4.56
CA THR A 71 7.07 5.66 -3.38
C THR A 71 6.42 7.03 -3.23
N ILE A 72 5.97 7.66 -4.32
CA ILE A 72 5.35 9.00 -4.24
C ILE A 72 4.07 9.01 -3.38
N PRO A 73 3.17 8.00 -3.47
CA PRO A 73 2.01 7.91 -2.58
C PRO A 73 2.36 7.89 -1.08
N VAL A 74 3.55 7.43 -0.68
CA VAL A 74 3.94 7.32 0.74
C VAL A 74 3.91 8.67 1.45
N ILE A 75 4.41 9.73 0.80
CA ILE A 75 4.42 11.08 1.36
C ILE A 75 2.99 11.56 1.60
N TRP A 76 2.10 11.29 0.66
CA TRP A 76 0.69 11.66 0.75
C TRP A 76 -0.07 10.81 1.78
N MET A 77 0.21 9.51 1.87
CA MET A 77 -0.32 8.64 2.93
C MET A 77 0.11 9.14 4.33
N LEU A 78 1.38 9.51 4.49
CA LEU A 78 1.89 10.09 5.74
C LEU A 78 1.19 11.40 6.07
N LYS A 79 1.03 12.29 5.08
CA LYS A 79 0.26 13.53 5.23
C LYS A 79 -1.15 13.24 5.73
N THR A 80 -1.87 12.30 5.13
CA THR A 80 -3.24 11.94 5.51
C THR A 80 -3.30 11.37 6.93
N ILE A 81 -2.45 10.39 7.29
CA ILE A 81 -2.46 9.81 8.64
C ILE A 81 -2.08 10.84 9.71
N LYS A 82 -1.14 11.73 9.41
CA LYS A 82 -0.72 12.81 10.32
C LYS A 82 -1.67 14.01 10.30
N ARG A 83 -2.68 14.00 9.41
CA ARG A 83 -3.64 15.10 9.21
C ARG A 83 -2.96 16.45 9.01
N VAL A 84 -1.91 16.42 8.19
CA VAL A 84 -1.16 17.64 7.84
C VAL A 84 -1.88 18.30 6.68
N SER A 85 -2.43 19.49 6.92
CA SER A 85 -2.91 20.38 5.87
C SER A 85 -1.82 21.41 5.54
N ILE A 86 -1.72 21.73 4.25
CA ILE A 86 -0.85 22.80 3.76
C ILE A 86 -1.78 23.99 3.54
N SER A 87 -1.72 24.99 4.42
CA SER A 87 -2.45 26.24 4.21
C SER A 87 -1.49 27.29 3.67
N ARG A 88 -1.97 28.03 2.67
CA ARG A 88 -1.28 29.22 2.16
C ARG A 88 -2.01 30.43 2.70
N GLU A 89 -1.33 31.18 3.56
CA GLU A 89 -1.79 32.49 3.97
C GLU A 89 -1.66 33.46 2.78
N SER A 90 -2.70 34.24 2.49
CA SER A 90 -2.74 35.07 1.27
C SER A 90 -1.57 36.06 1.17
N SER A 91 -0.97 36.43 2.31
CA SER A 91 0.13 37.39 2.42
C SER A 91 1.53 36.78 2.45
N SER A 92 1.68 35.46 2.55
CA SER A 92 2.99 34.80 2.66
C SER A 92 3.22 33.78 1.55
N TRP A 93 4.43 33.78 0.99
CA TRP A 93 4.85 32.75 0.03
C TRP A 93 5.27 31.44 0.72
N ILE A 94 5.51 31.48 2.04
CA ILE A 94 5.94 30.31 2.81
C ILE A 94 4.71 29.48 3.18
N PRO A 95 4.58 28.21 2.72
CA PRO A 95 3.48 27.35 3.12
C PRO A 95 3.58 27.04 4.61
N LYS A 96 2.47 27.19 5.35
CA LYS A 96 2.41 26.80 6.76
C LYS A 96 1.83 25.39 6.84
N LEU A 97 2.52 24.53 7.59
CA LEU A 97 2.03 23.19 7.90
C LEU A 97 1.16 23.27 9.14
N HIS A 98 -0.10 22.86 9.00
CA HIS A 98 -1.04 22.80 10.11
C HIS A 98 -1.44 21.34 10.36
N ILE A 99 -1.40 20.92 11.63
CA ILE A 99 -1.87 19.60 12.04
C ILE A 99 -3.26 19.78 12.62
N SER A 100 -4.29 19.24 11.93
CA SER A 100 -5.66 19.33 12.41
C SER A 100 -5.97 18.27 13.48
N ARG A 101 -6.90 18.60 14.38
CA ARG A 101 -7.45 17.64 15.35
C ARG A 101 -8.41 16.69 14.65
N ALA A 102 -8.56 15.49 15.21
CA ALA A 102 -9.52 14.50 14.73
C ALA A 102 -10.96 15.04 14.79
N THR A 103 -11.70 14.98 13.68
CA THR A 103 -13.15 15.25 13.65
C THR A 103 -13.95 14.16 14.37
N HIS A 104 -15.25 14.37 14.59
CA HIS A 104 -16.11 13.35 15.22
C HIS A 104 -16.22 12.07 14.37
N THR A 105 -16.33 12.23 13.05
CA THR A 105 -16.38 11.12 12.08
C THR A 105 -15.07 10.34 12.03
N GLU A 106 -13.93 11.03 12.07
CA GLU A 106 -12.61 10.40 12.13
C GLU A 106 -12.41 9.61 13.43
N ARG A 107 -12.82 10.17 14.57
CA ARG A 107 -12.76 9.46 15.87
C ARG A 107 -13.66 8.23 15.87
N ALA A 108 -14.83 8.30 15.22
CA ALA A 108 -15.70 7.14 15.06
C ALA A 108 -15.01 6.04 14.24
N SER A 109 -14.37 6.40 13.12
CA SER A 109 -13.57 5.47 12.31
C SER A 109 -12.41 4.85 13.11
N ASP A 110 -11.69 5.65 13.90
CA ASP A 110 -10.58 5.18 14.75
C ASP A 110 -11.06 4.20 15.83
N ARG A 111 -12.27 4.38 16.37
CA ARG A 111 -12.90 3.39 17.26
C ARG A 111 -13.16 2.06 16.56
N PHE A 112 -13.61 2.07 15.30
CA PHE A 112 -13.78 0.84 14.53
C PHE A 112 -12.45 0.17 14.18
N ASP A 113 -11.40 0.93 13.90
CA ASP A 113 -10.06 0.40 13.61
C ASP A 113 -9.46 -0.25 14.87
N SER A 114 -9.56 0.42 16.03
CA SER A 114 -9.05 -0.04 17.32
C SER A 114 -9.79 -1.24 17.93
N GLN A 115 -10.96 -1.62 17.40
CA GLN A 115 -11.65 -2.86 17.80
C GLN A 115 -10.87 -4.13 17.46
N THR A 116 -9.87 -4.07 16.57
CA THR A 116 -9.02 -5.23 16.28
C THR A 116 -8.00 -5.41 17.40
N PRO A 117 -8.05 -6.52 18.17
CA PRO A 117 -7.08 -6.78 19.23
C PRO A 117 -5.65 -6.82 18.70
N LYS A 118 -4.73 -6.10 19.36
CA LYS A 118 -3.31 -6.00 18.95
C LYS A 118 -2.63 -7.37 18.85
N ILE A 119 -3.02 -8.32 19.72
CA ILE A 119 -2.49 -9.68 19.70
C ILE A 119 -2.79 -10.39 18.38
N TYR A 120 -3.99 -10.21 17.81
CA TYR A 120 -4.34 -10.81 16.50
C TYR A 120 -3.56 -10.16 15.36
N ILE A 121 -3.30 -8.86 15.42
CA ILE A 121 -2.46 -8.16 14.44
C ILE A 121 -1.04 -8.72 14.47
N VAL A 122 -0.44 -8.86 15.65
CA VAL A 122 0.92 -9.40 15.82
C VAL A 122 1.00 -10.87 15.39
N MET A 123 0.02 -11.70 15.78
CA MET A 123 -0.01 -13.10 15.37
C MET A 123 -0.20 -13.26 13.87
N ALA A 124 -1.10 -12.50 13.25
CA ALA A 124 -1.29 -12.51 11.80
C ALA A 124 0.00 -12.09 11.07
N TYR A 125 0.68 -11.05 11.57
CA TYR A 125 1.97 -10.62 11.05
C TYR A 125 3.02 -11.73 11.12
N ALA A 126 3.17 -12.36 12.29
CA ALA A 126 4.15 -13.42 12.51
C ALA A 126 3.87 -14.65 11.61
N VAL A 127 2.61 -15.07 11.51
CA VAL A 127 2.20 -16.19 10.65
C VAL A 127 2.47 -15.87 9.18
N LEU A 128 2.08 -14.69 8.69
CA LEU A 128 2.38 -14.26 7.33
C LEU A 128 3.88 -14.21 7.07
N GLY A 129 4.67 -13.67 8.00
CA GLY A 129 6.13 -13.60 7.89
C GLY A 129 6.80 -14.95 7.79
N ILE A 130 6.44 -15.89 8.67
CA ILE A 130 6.98 -17.25 8.65
C ILE A 130 6.59 -17.97 7.35
N LEU A 131 5.32 -17.88 6.96
CA LEU A 131 4.79 -18.55 5.78
C LEU A 131 5.44 -18.03 4.49
N LEU A 132 5.52 -16.71 4.33
CA LEU A 132 6.11 -16.08 3.14
C LEU A 132 7.62 -16.25 3.08
N ALA A 133 8.32 -16.20 4.22
CA ALA A 133 9.74 -16.53 4.27
C ALA A 133 10.02 -18.00 3.92
N ALA A 134 9.17 -18.93 4.38
CA ALA A 134 9.28 -20.35 4.04
C ALA A 134 9.03 -20.61 2.55
N CYS A 135 8.04 -19.93 1.94
CA CYS A 135 7.79 -20.03 0.50
C CYS A 135 8.95 -19.52 -0.35
N ASN A 136 9.66 -18.50 0.12
CA ASN A 136 10.77 -17.87 -0.60
C ASN A 136 12.16 -18.37 -0.14
N HIS A 137 12.23 -19.46 0.63
CA HIS A 137 13.49 -19.96 1.19
C HIS A 137 14.51 -20.40 0.13
N PHE A 138 14.07 -20.63 -1.11
CA PHE A 138 14.93 -21.04 -2.22
C PHE A 138 15.70 -19.88 -2.87
N ASP A 139 15.40 -18.62 -2.53
CA ASP A 139 16.16 -17.47 -3.04
C ASP A 139 17.44 -17.24 -2.23
N ILE A 140 18.59 -17.38 -2.88
CA ILE A 140 19.94 -17.33 -2.27
C ILE A 140 20.27 -15.94 -1.70
N TYR A 141 19.56 -14.89 -2.11
CA TYR A 141 19.83 -13.52 -1.65
C TYR A 141 19.09 -13.20 -0.35
N THR A 142 19.86 -12.90 0.70
CA THR A 142 19.38 -12.47 2.03
C THR A 142 18.39 -11.29 1.96
N VAL A 143 18.52 -10.45 0.94
CA VAL A 143 17.63 -9.30 0.70
C VAL A 143 16.20 -9.73 0.34
N TYR A 144 16.02 -10.82 -0.42
CA TYR A 144 14.69 -11.35 -0.72
C TYR A 144 14.04 -11.99 0.50
N LEU A 145 14.83 -12.72 1.30
CA LEU A 145 14.35 -13.28 2.55
C LEU A 145 13.85 -12.18 3.50
N PHE A 146 14.57 -11.06 3.59
CA PHE A 146 14.15 -9.90 4.39
C PHE A 146 12.83 -9.32 3.89
N ASN A 147 12.67 -9.08 2.58
CA ASN A 147 11.41 -8.58 2.03
C ASN A 147 10.25 -9.55 2.29
N SER A 148 10.52 -10.86 2.19
CA SER A 148 9.52 -11.91 2.39
C SER A 148 9.10 -12.05 3.85
N ALA A 149 10.02 -11.83 4.78
CA ALA A 149 9.75 -11.91 6.22
C ALA A 149 9.18 -10.62 6.82
N VAL A 150 9.38 -9.47 6.16
CA VAL A 150 9.08 -8.14 6.75
C VAL A 150 8.20 -7.28 5.84
N GLY A 151 8.58 -7.12 4.57
CA GLY A 151 7.89 -6.26 3.61
C GLY A 151 6.53 -6.81 3.20
N LEU A 152 6.49 -8.03 2.64
CA LEU A 152 5.26 -8.67 2.17
C LEU A 152 4.22 -8.89 3.30
N PRO A 153 4.59 -9.38 4.50
CA PRO A 153 3.65 -9.49 5.62
C PRO A 153 3.06 -8.13 6.01
N SER A 154 3.88 -7.08 6.03
CA SER A 154 3.43 -5.71 6.30
C SER A 154 2.42 -5.24 5.24
N TYR A 155 2.68 -5.54 3.96
CA TYR A 155 1.79 -5.18 2.87
C TYR A 155 0.43 -5.87 3.00
N PHE A 156 0.42 -7.20 3.11
CA PHE A 156 -0.82 -7.97 3.18
C PHE A 156 -1.61 -7.70 4.46
N LEU A 157 -0.93 -7.51 5.59
CA LEU A 157 -1.58 -7.10 6.83
C LEU A 157 -2.21 -5.72 6.70
N GLY A 158 -1.50 -4.77 6.07
CA GLY A 158 -2.01 -3.44 5.81
C GLY A 158 -3.31 -3.44 5.01
N GLN A 159 -3.34 -4.19 3.90
CA GLN A 159 -4.54 -4.38 3.08
C GLN A 159 -5.67 -5.08 3.86
N SER A 160 -5.34 -6.13 4.62
CA SER A 160 -6.32 -6.88 5.42
C SER A 160 -7.00 -6.01 6.48
N LEU A 161 -6.24 -5.15 7.15
CA LEU A 161 -6.79 -4.20 8.13
C LEU A 161 -7.72 -3.18 7.47
N GLN A 162 -7.37 -2.69 6.28
CA GLN A 162 -8.25 -1.80 5.52
C GLN A 162 -9.55 -2.50 5.10
N ILE A 163 -9.47 -3.75 4.63
CA ILE A 163 -10.64 -4.58 4.29
C ILE A 163 -11.56 -4.75 5.50
N ILE A 164 -11.00 -5.07 6.67
CA ILE A 164 -11.76 -5.24 7.92
C ILE A 164 -12.45 -3.93 8.31
N LEU A 165 -11.74 -2.80 8.21
CA LEU A 165 -12.31 -1.50 8.53
C LEU A 165 -13.47 -1.14 7.59
N ASN A 166 -13.29 -1.30 6.27
CA ASN A 166 -14.35 -1.10 5.28
C ASN A 166 -15.58 -1.97 5.60
N PHE A 167 -15.36 -3.23 6.00
CA PHE A 167 -16.43 -4.13 6.40
C PHE A 167 -17.20 -3.66 7.64
N ARG A 168 -16.51 -3.10 8.65
CA ARG A 168 -17.10 -2.58 9.89
C ARG A 168 -17.83 -1.26 9.67
N CYS A 169 -17.21 -0.33 8.96
CA CYS A 169 -17.77 0.99 8.67
C CYS A 169 -18.89 0.95 7.61
N LYS A 170 -18.99 -0.14 6.83
CA LYS A 170 -19.88 -0.25 5.66
C LYS A 170 -19.69 0.90 4.67
N THR A 171 -18.46 1.39 4.58
CA THR A 171 -18.03 2.40 3.61
C THR A 171 -16.74 1.92 2.96
N PHE A 172 -16.49 2.39 1.75
CA PHE A 172 -15.27 2.09 1.00
C PHE A 172 -14.32 3.29 1.04
N SER A 173 -13.12 3.09 1.57
CA SER A 173 -11.99 4.02 1.43
C SER A 173 -10.64 3.29 1.52
N GLY A 174 -9.54 4.05 1.58
CA GLY A 174 -8.15 3.56 1.56
C GLY A 174 -7.54 3.47 0.15
N THR A 175 -8.35 3.59 -0.90
CA THR A 175 -7.92 3.63 -2.30
C THR A 175 -9.03 4.22 -3.18
N TYR A 176 -8.70 4.60 -4.41
CA TYR A 176 -9.69 5.01 -5.40
C TYR A 176 -10.61 3.84 -5.78
N ARG A 177 -11.90 4.08 -6.01
CA ARG A 177 -12.91 3.02 -6.21
C ARG A 177 -12.63 2.07 -7.40
N LEU A 178 -12.06 2.60 -8.48
CA LEU A 178 -11.63 1.80 -9.64
C LEU A 178 -10.27 1.10 -9.43
N GLY A 179 -9.49 1.52 -8.43
CA GLY A 179 -8.17 0.98 -8.12
C GLY A 179 -8.18 -0.53 -7.89
N PRO A 180 -9.00 -1.07 -6.97
CA PRO A 180 -9.07 -2.51 -6.71
C PRO A 180 -9.43 -3.34 -7.94
N TRP A 181 -10.27 -2.83 -8.84
CA TRP A 181 -10.62 -3.53 -10.08
C TRP A 181 -9.42 -3.63 -11.01
N PHE A 182 -8.68 -2.53 -11.19
CA PHE A 182 -7.46 -2.55 -11.99
C PHE A 182 -6.36 -3.41 -11.35
N MET A 183 -6.24 -3.40 -10.03
CA MET A 183 -5.35 -4.31 -9.31
C MET A 183 -5.75 -5.76 -9.57
N PHE A 184 -7.02 -6.12 -9.38
CA PHE A 184 -7.54 -7.47 -9.58
C PHE A 184 -7.30 -7.99 -11.00
N PHE A 185 -7.68 -7.23 -12.03
CA PHE A 185 -7.41 -7.61 -13.42
C PHE A 185 -5.91 -7.62 -13.74
N GLY A 186 -5.13 -6.71 -13.16
CA GLY A 186 -3.69 -6.69 -13.30
C GLY A 186 -3.04 -7.98 -12.79
N VAL A 187 -3.42 -8.44 -11.60
CA VAL A 187 -2.91 -9.69 -11.00
C VAL A 187 -3.34 -10.91 -11.82
N ILE A 188 -4.60 -10.97 -12.29
CA ILE A 188 -5.05 -12.06 -13.18
C ILE A 188 -4.19 -12.12 -14.44
N LEU A 189 -3.95 -10.98 -15.09
CA LEU A 189 -3.13 -10.95 -16.31
C LEU A 189 -1.68 -11.38 -16.04
N THR A 190 -1.09 -10.97 -14.92
CA THR A 190 0.23 -11.45 -14.50
C THR A 190 0.22 -12.97 -14.30
N MET A 191 -0.84 -13.55 -13.71
CA MET A 191 -0.94 -15.00 -13.55
C MET A 191 -1.12 -15.74 -14.88
N VAL A 192 -1.90 -15.18 -15.80
CA VAL A 192 -2.12 -15.76 -17.14
C VAL A 192 -0.83 -15.84 -17.95
N GLN A 193 0.10 -14.88 -17.77
CA GLN A 193 1.42 -14.91 -18.42
C GLN A 193 2.27 -16.14 -18.02
N HIS A 194 1.95 -16.80 -16.91
CA HIS A 194 2.65 -18.00 -16.44
C HIS A 194 2.00 -19.31 -16.91
N ILE A 195 0.95 -19.25 -17.75
CA ILE A 195 0.31 -20.46 -18.30
C ILE A 195 1.05 -20.88 -19.57
N PRO A 196 1.74 -22.04 -19.58
CA PRO A 196 2.66 -22.43 -20.66
C PRO A 196 1.97 -22.60 -22.03
N ASN A 197 0.68 -22.96 -22.06
CA ASN A 197 -0.03 -23.23 -23.31
C ASN A 197 -0.50 -21.98 -24.07
N LEU A 198 -0.38 -20.79 -23.47
CA LEU A 198 -0.85 -19.54 -24.10
C LEU A 198 0.27 -18.76 -24.79
N PHE A 199 1.52 -18.95 -24.35
CA PHE A 199 2.69 -18.29 -24.91
C PHE A 199 3.79 -19.34 -25.08
N ASP A 200 4.04 -19.71 -26.33
CA ASP A 200 4.82 -20.88 -26.80
C ASP A 200 6.32 -20.90 -26.38
N HIS A 201 6.74 -20.07 -25.41
CA HIS A 201 8.16 -19.78 -25.13
C HIS A 201 8.52 -19.57 -23.64
N TYR A 202 7.70 -19.98 -22.66
CA TYR A 202 8.02 -19.74 -21.25
C TYR A 202 8.68 -20.92 -20.51
N ASN A 203 9.83 -20.63 -19.87
CA ASN A 203 10.50 -21.51 -18.91
C ASN A 203 9.50 -21.92 -17.81
N ILE A 204 9.34 -23.22 -17.63
CA ILE A 204 8.36 -23.87 -16.72
C ILE A 204 8.71 -23.67 -15.23
N ASP A 205 9.81 -22.98 -14.92
CA ASP A 205 10.39 -22.99 -13.58
C ASP A 205 9.70 -22.12 -12.54
N SER A 206 8.71 -21.29 -12.89
CA SER A 206 7.95 -20.52 -11.89
C SER A 206 6.45 -20.75 -12.00
N GLY A 207 5.98 -21.77 -11.28
CA GLY A 207 4.56 -21.90 -10.93
C GLY A 207 4.03 -20.66 -10.20
N TRP A 208 2.73 -20.60 -9.96
CA TRP A 208 2.12 -19.46 -9.27
C TRP A 208 2.72 -19.27 -7.87
N SER A 209 3.25 -18.07 -7.61
CA SER A 209 3.78 -17.75 -6.29
C SER A 209 2.64 -17.62 -5.28
N PHE A 210 2.85 -18.15 -4.08
CA PHE A 210 1.89 -18.00 -2.97
C PHE A 210 1.55 -16.52 -2.66
N PRO A 211 2.51 -15.57 -2.68
CA PRO A 211 2.19 -14.14 -2.57
C PRO A 211 1.20 -13.64 -3.62
N THR A 212 1.35 -14.04 -4.89
CA THR A 212 0.44 -13.64 -5.98
C THR A 212 -0.98 -14.13 -5.73
N PHE A 213 -1.15 -15.32 -5.17
CA PHE A 213 -2.46 -15.85 -4.81
C PHE A 213 -3.13 -15.04 -3.69
N ILE A 214 -2.39 -14.69 -2.63
CA ILE A 214 -2.91 -13.81 -1.56
C ILE A 214 -3.30 -12.45 -2.13
N GLU A 215 -2.45 -11.88 -2.98
CA GLU A 215 -2.70 -10.60 -3.62
C GLU A 215 -3.99 -10.62 -4.47
N LEU A 216 -4.20 -11.68 -5.26
CA LEU A 216 -5.42 -11.88 -6.04
C LEU A 216 -6.66 -11.91 -5.13
N LEU A 217 -6.59 -12.65 -4.02
CA LEU A 217 -7.70 -12.79 -3.07
C LEU A 217 -8.04 -11.45 -2.40
N LEU A 218 -7.03 -10.70 -1.94
CA LEU A 218 -7.24 -9.39 -1.31
C LEU A 218 -7.77 -8.37 -2.31
N ALA A 219 -7.22 -8.34 -3.54
CA ALA A 219 -7.71 -7.47 -4.61
C ALA A 219 -9.16 -7.78 -4.98
N GLY A 220 -9.53 -9.06 -5.04
CA GLY A 220 -10.92 -9.49 -5.29
C GLY A 220 -11.88 -9.06 -4.19
N ILE A 221 -11.49 -9.20 -2.92
CA ILE A 221 -12.30 -8.74 -1.78
C ILE A 221 -12.47 -7.22 -1.83
N LEU A 222 -11.39 -6.45 -2.06
CA LEU A 222 -11.45 -5.00 -2.17
C LEU A 222 -12.31 -4.54 -3.35
N ALA A 223 -12.22 -5.21 -4.51
CA ALA A 223 -13.08 -4.93 -5.66
C ALA A 223 -14.56 -5.18 -5.33
N GLY A 224 -14.87 -6.27 -4.63
CA GLY A 224 -16.22 -6.57 -4.13
C GLY A 224 -16.73 -5.50 -3.15
N GLN A 225 -15.90 -5.06 -2.20
CA GLN A 225 -16.23 -3.98 -1.28
C GLN A 225 -16.43 -2.64 -2.01
N ALA A 226 -15.60 -2.33 -2.99
CA ALA A 226 -15.73 -1.13 -3.81
C ALA A 226 -17.04 -1.11 -4.60
N ALA A 227 -17.53 -2.27 -5.05
CA ALA A 227 -18.84 -2.36 -5.70
C ALA A 227 -20.00 -2.21 -4.70
N THR A 228 -19.87 -2.80 -3.51
CA THR A 228 -20.98 -2.96 -2.56
C THR A 228 -21.16 -1.75 -1.63
N TYR A 229 -20.07 -1.15 -1.15
CA TYR A 229 -20.13 -0.10 -0.13
C TYR A 229 -20.10 1.31 -0.74
N PRO A 230 -20.85 2.26 -0.16
CA PRO A 230 -20.77 3.66 -0.55
C PRO A 230 -19.38 4.24 -0.23
N PRO A 231 -18.92 5.26 -0.97
CA PRO A 231 -17.68 5.95 -0.64
C PRO A 231 -17.80 6.62 0.73
N ALA A 232 -16.71 6.64 1.50
CA ALA A 232 -16.67 7.40 2.74
C ALA A 232 -16.90 8.90 2.46
N SER A 233 -17.85 9.52 3.18
CA SER A 233 -18.15 10.94 3.04
C SER A 233 -16.96 11.78 3.51
N GLN A 234 -16.37 12.57 2.61
CA GLN A 234 -15.33 13.54 2.93
C GLN A 234 -15.90 14.91 3.32
N GLN A 235 -17.15 14.94 3.79
CA GLN A 235 -17.84 16.19 4.05
C GLN A 235 -17.03 17.00 5.06
N GLU A 236 -16.52 18.14 4.60
CA GLU A 236 -15.80 19.09 5.45
C GLU A 236 -16.83 19.59 6.45
N ASP A 237 -16.70 19.19 7.71
CA ASP A 237 -17.45 19.79 8.82
C ASP A 237 -17.06 21.28 8.83
N SER A 238 -17.82 22.11 8.12
CA SER A 238 -17.65 23.55 7.94
C SER A 238 -17.89 24.36 9.22
N ASP A 239 -18.04 23.68 10.37
CA ASP A 239 -18.60 24.24 11.59
C ASP A 239 -17.54 24.50 12.67
N ALA A 240 -16.28 24.71 12.26
CA ALA A 240 -15.20 25.07 13.16
C ALA A 240 -14.47 26.34 12.70
N GLU A 241 -15.22 27.43 12.57
CA GLU A 241 -14.71 28.81 12.72
C GLU A 241 -15.11 29.38 14.09
#